data_AF-A0A8C2LLB7-F1
#
_entry.id   AF-A0A8C2LLB7-F1
#
_cell.length_a   1.000
_cell.length_b   1.000
_cell.length_c   1.000
_cell.angle_alpha   90.00
_cell.angle_beta   90.00
_cell.angle_gamma   90.00
#
_symmetry.space_group_name_H-M   'P 1'
#
loop_
_entity.id
_entity.type
_entity.pdbx_description
1 polymer ?
#
loop_
_entity_poly.entity_id
_entity_poly.type
_entity_poly.pdbx_seq_one_letter_code
_entity_poly.pdbx_strand_id
1 'polypeptide(L)'
;MSFSSQSLAGASSIFAFFFSEKFVSQHFQDVELDQGDPQPGDLYVFQLQSSKTQRCGAHVGVYCGRGEIIHLESMTSSGSGLQMLLEHCESVVHKEGLYSMMHTRKLLRVLRKRDGIDPKVLDQRVHTAMNSVPPRYHPISSNCVHFALNLLGMDSMSVDLDFTRN
;
A
#
# COMPACT_ATOMS: atom_id res chain seq x y z
N MET A 1 10.47 -3.66 -40.94
CA MET A 1 10.19 -2.75 -39.81
C MET A 1 9.94 -3.62 -38.60
N SER A 2 10.87 -3.61 -37.64
CA SER A 2 10.81 -4.47 -36.45
C SER A 2 10.65 -3.58 -35.23
N PHE A 3 9.54 -3.73 -34.51
CA PHE A 3 9.30 -3.03 -33.25
C PHE A 3 10.10 -3.75 -32.16
N SER A 4 11.15 -3.09 -31.68
CA SER A 4 11.98 -3.59 -30.59
C SER A 4 11.23 -3.39 -29.27
N SER A 5 10.75 -4.49 -28.69
CA SER A 5 10.21 -4.52 -27.33
C SER A 5 11.37 -4.34 -26.35
N GLN A 6 11.63 -3.10 -25.95
CA GLN A 6 12.58 -2.84 -24.88
C GLN A 6 11.96 -3.29 -23.55
N SER A 7 12.31 -4.53 -23.20
CA SER A 7 12.26 -5.11 -21.87
C SER A 7 12.83 -4.12 -20.86
N LEU A 8 11.96 -3.54 -20.02
CA LEU A 8 12.35 -2.75 -18.85
C LEU A 8 12.78 -3.70 -17.70
N ALA A 9 13.75 -4.56 -17.96
CA ALA A 9 14.43 -5.38 -16.97
C ALA A 9 15.57 -4.55 -16.38
N GLY A 10 15.27 -3.72 -15.37
CA GLY A 10 16.31 -2.84 -14.80
C GLY A 10 15.88 -1.87 -13.71
N ALA A 11 14.63 -1.88 -13.27
CA ALA A 11 14.27 -1.29 -11.98
C ALA A 11 14.04 -2.44 -11.01
N SER A 12 14.99 -2.71 -10.12
CA SER A 12 14.65 -3.31 -8.83
C SER A 12 13.77 -2.28 -8.11
N SER A 13 12.49 -2.31 -8.49
CA SER A 13 11.51 -1.28 -8.23
C SER A 13 11.24 -1.29 -6.72
N ILE A 14 11.15 -0.12 -6.12
CA ILE A 14 10.93 0.17 -4.69
C ILE A 14 9.73 -0.60 -4.08
N PHE A 15 8.88 -1.15 -4.96
CA PHE A 15 7.78 -2.07 -4.71
C PHE A 15 8.21 -3.49 -4.29
N ALA A 16 9.36 -3.98 -4.77
CA ALA A 16 9.89 -5.32 -4.54
C ALA A 16 10.19 -5.62 -3.06
N PHE A 17 10.35 -4.58 -2.24
CA PHE A 17 10.55 -4.74 -0.80
C PHE A 17 9.28 -5.22 -0.08
N PHE A 18 8.09 -4.89 -0.59
CA PHE A 18 6.81 -5.24 0.02
C PHE A 18 5.93 -6.15 -0.82
N PHE A 19 6.13 -6.19 -2.14
CA PHE A 19 5.44 -7.10 -3.04
C PHE A 19 6.43 -7.63 -4.07
N SER A 20 6.54 -8.96 -4.19
CA SER A 20 7.26 -9.51 -5.35
C SER A 20 6.55 -9.08 -6.64
N GLU A 21 7.31 -8.74 -7.68
CA GLU A 21 6.76 -8.44 -9.02
C GLU A 21 5.85 -9.58 -9.53
N LYS A 22 6.14 -10.83 -9.12
CA LYS A 22 5.29 -11.98 -9.38
C LYS A 22 3.92 -11.88 -8.70
N PHE A 23 3.88 -11.51 -7.41
CA PHE A 23 2.62 -11.30 -6.69
C PHE A 23 1.79 -10.17 -7.31
N VAL A 24 2.44 -9.03 -7.61
CA VAL A 24 1.76 -7.88 -8.25
C VAL A 24 1.18 -8.30 -9.59
N SER A 25 1.99 -8.88 -10.48
CA SER A 25 1.52 -9.28 -11.82
C SER A 25 0.41 -10.33 -11.78
N GLN A 26 0.43 -11.24 -10.81
CA GLN A 26 -0.58 -12.29 -10.64
C GLN A 26 -1.93 -11.75 -10.15
N HIS A 27 -1.95 -10.83 -9.18
CA HIS A 27 -3.20 -10.39 -8.53
C HIS A 27 -3.66 -8.99 -8.92
N PHE A 28 -2.76 -8.17 -9.47
CA PHE A 28 -2.99 -6.78 -9.79
C PHE A 28 -2.62 -6.45 -11.24
N GLN A 29 -3.16 -5.35 -11.70
CA GLN A 29 -2.77 -4.69 -12.94
C GLN A 29 -2.47 -3.22 -12.63
N ASP A 30 -1.47 -2.64 -13.31
CA ASP A 30 -1.24 -1.20 -13.26
C ASP A 30 -2.42 -0.46 -13.91
N VAL A 31 -2.82 0.65 -13.30
CA VAL A 31 -3.80 1.59 -13.83
C VAL A 31 -3.05 2.83 -14.32
N GLU A 32 -3.26 3.20 -15.58
CA GLU A 32 -2.71 4.44 -16.11
C GLU A 32 -3.33 5.64 -15.38
N LEU A 33 -2.47 6.52 -14.85
CA LEU A 33 -2.86 7.61 -13.95
C LEU A 33 -3.78 8.66 -14.60
N ASP A 34 -3.77 8.72 -15.92
CA ASP A 34 -4.51 9.66 -16.76
C ASP A 34 -5.76 9.05 -17.41
N GLN A 35 -5.97 7.73 -17.28
CA GLN A 35 -7.11 7.05 -17.90
C GLN A 35 -8.09 6.49 -16.86
N GLY A 36 -9.06 7.32 -16.49
CA GLY A 36 -10.29 6.91 -15.84
C GLY A 36 -10.42 7.33 -14.37
N ASP A 37 -11.67 7.34 -13.90
CA ASP A 37 -11.96 7.67 -12.51
C ASP A 37 -11.43 6.58 -11.56
N PRO A 38 -10.94 6.97 -10.37
CA PRO A 38 -10.54 6.03 -9.32
C PRO A 38 -11.67 5.04 -9.00
N GLN A 39 -11.35 3.75 -8.92
CA GLN A 39 -12.32 2.70 -8.57
C GLN A 39 -12.12 2.23 -7.13
N PRO A 40 -13.21 2.04 -6.35
CA PRO A 40 -13.10 1.50 -4.99
C PRO A 40 -12.28 0.20 -4.97
N GLY A 41 -11.24 0.19 -4.14
CA GLY A 41 -10.29 -0.92 -4.03
C GLY A 41 -8.97 -0.71 -4.76
N ASP A 42 -8.83 0.36 -5.56
CA ASP A 42 -7.54 0.72 -6.16
C ASP A 42 -6.51 1.03 -5.07
N LEU A 43 -5.32 0.44 -5.20
CA LEU A 43 -4.18 0.70 -4.34
C LEU A 43 -3.37 1.85 -4.91
N TYR A 44 -3.27 2.93 -4.15
CA TYR A 44 -2.40 4.05 -4.47
C TYR A 44 -1.09 3.89 -3.71
N VAL A 45 0.01 3.84 -4.44
CA VAL A 45 1.33 3.64 -3.87
C VAL A 45 2.16 4.90 -4.00
N PHE A 46 2.51 5.47 -2.86
CA PHE A 46 3.27 6.69 -2.73
C PHE A 46 4.70 6.41 -2.30
N GLN A 47 5.61 7.31 -2.65
CA GLN A 47 6.96 7.30 -2.12
C GLN A 47 6.94 7.67 -0.64
N LEU A 48 7.51 6.83 0.22
CA LEU A 48 7.68 7.13 1.64
C LEU A 48 8.80 8.17 1.80
N GLN A 49 8.51 9.32 2.42
CA GLN A 49 9.50 10.34 2.72
C GLN A 49 10.19 10.01 4.06
N SER A 50 11.46 9.61 4.03
CA SER A 50 12.30 9.44 5.23
C SER A 50 13.16 10.68 5.44
N SER A 51 13.27 11.16 6.68
CA SER A 51 13.85 12.46 7.00
C SER A 51 15.38 12.51 7.04
N LYS A 52 16.13 11.40 7.01
CA LYS A 52 17.61 11.46 7.14
C LYS A 52 18.46 10.47 6.34
N THR A 53 17.89 9.42 5.76
CA THR A 53 18.64 8.49 4.90
C THR A 53 17.70 7.96 3.83
N GLN A 54 18.20 7.82 2.59
CA GLN A 54 17.51 7.33 1.40
C GLN A 54 17.02 5.88 1.52
N ARG A 55 16.26 5.53 2.56
CA ARG A 55 15.50 4.29 2.58
C ARG A 55 14.21 4.52 1.81
N CYS A 56 14.25 4.07 0.55
CA CYS A 56 13.13 4.03 -0.37
C CYS A 56 12.09 3.03 0.17
N GLY A 57 11.10 3.53 0.90
CA GLY A 57 9.89 2.78 1.25
C GLY A 57 8.72 3.18 0.36
N ALA A 58 7.71 2.33 0.30
CA ALA A 58 6.41 2.65 -0.29
C ALA A 58 5.38 2.84 0.83
N HIS A 59 4.51 3.83 0.67
CA HIS A 59 3.31 4.00 1.49
C HIS A 59 2.09 3.65 0.66
N VAL A 60 1.19 2.82 1.19
CA VAL A 60 0.04 2.32 0.43
C VAL A 60 -1.27 2.74 1.10
N GLY A 61 -2.18 3.24 0.29
CA GLY A 61 -3.58 3.47 0.70
C GLY A 61 -4.56 2.86 -0.30
N VAL A 62 -5.79 2.64 0.16
CA VAL A 62 -6.87 2.07 -0.63
C VAL A 62 -7.89 3.16 -0.93
N TYR A 63 -8.19 3.38 -2.21
CA TYR A 63 -9.29 4.27 -2.58
C TYR A 63 -10.62 3.63 -2.16
N CYS A 64 -11.41 4.34 -1.35
CA CYS A 64 -12.65 3.82 -0.76
C CYS A 64 -13.92 4.46 -1.35
N GLY A 65 -13.78 5.22 -2.44
CA GLY A 65 -14.87 5.93 -3.10
C GLY A 65 -14.98 7.40 -2.67
N ARG A 66 -15.80 8.16 -3.40
CA ARG A 66 -16.13 9.57 -3.11
C ARG A 66 -14.90 10.49 -2.99
N GLY A 67 -13.82 10.19 -3.72
CA GLY A 67 -12.60 10.99 -3.64
C GLY A 67 -11.76 10.73 -2.38
N GLU A 68 -12.05 9.69 -1.60
CA GLU A 68 -11.39 9.41 -0.32
C GLU A 68 -10.48 8.18 -0.38
N ILE A 69 -9.36 8.25 0.34
CA ILE A 69 -8.38 7.18 0.50
C ILE A 69 -8.23 6.83 1.98
N ILE A 70 -8.19 5.54 2.29
CA ILE A 70 -7.93 5.02 3.64
C ILE A 70 -6.54 4.39 3.71
N HIS A 71 -5.78 4.65 4.77
CA HIS A 71 -4.43 4.13 4.95
C HIS A 71 -4.04 4.04 6.43
N LEU A 72 -2.98 3.30 6.73
CA LEU A 72 -2.45 3.11 8.08
C LEU A 72 -1.09 3.80 8.20
N GLU A 73 -0.91 4.60 9.25
CA GLU A 73 0.38 5.23 9.56
C GLU A 73 0.85 4.87 10.95
N SER A 74 2.17 4.83 11.16
CA SER A 74 2.72 4.76 12.50
C SER A 74 2.60 6.12 13.18
N MET A 75 2.13 6.13 14.43
CA MET A 75 2.39 7.25 15.32
C MET A 75 3.87 7.19 15.67
N THR A 76 4.67 8.10 15.12
CA THR A 76 6.12 8.11 15.34
C THR A 76 6.44 8.12 16.84
N SER A 77 6.98 7.04 17.39
CA SER A 77 7.79 7.15 18.59
C SER A 77 9.14 7.70 18.16
N SER A 78 9.70 8.65 18.90
CA SER A 78 10.99 9.29 18.62
C SER A 78 12.19 8.33 18.82
N GLY A 79 12.11 7.10 18.32
CA GLY A 79 13.13 6.06 18.43
C GLY A 79 14.14 6.10 17.30
N SER A 80 15.36 5.63 17.58
CA SER A 80 16.41 5.50 16.57
C SER A 80 16.00 4.51 15.46
N GLY A 81 16.43 4.76 14.21
CA GLY A 81 15.93 4.05 13.02
C GLY A 81 16.22 2.55 12.93
N LEU A 82 17.00 1.97 13.85
CA LEU A 82 17.18 0.51 13.97
C LEU A 82 16.20 -0.10 14.99
N GLN A 83 15.86 0.62 16.04
CA GLN A 83 14.90 0.16 17.06
C GLN A 83 13.48 0.10 16.49
N MET A 84 13.15 1.02 15.58
CA MET A 84 11.86 1.03 14.86
C MET A 84 11.62 -0.22 13.99
N LEU A 85 12.66 -0.95 13.59
CA LEU A 85 12.52 -2.18 12.77
C LEU A 85 12.23 -3.43 13.62
N LEU A 86 12.33 -3.33 14.94
CA LEU A 86 12.23 -4.47 15.86
C LEU A 86 11.02 -4.39 16.78
N GLU A 87 10.46 -3.19 16.97
CA GLU A 87 9.37 -2.96 17.91
C GLU A 87 8.09 -2.56 17.19
N HIS A 88 6.97 -3.05 17.72
CA HIS A 88 5.64 -2.59 17.32
C HIS A 88 5.35 -1.24 17.97
N CYS A 89 4.91 -0.25 17.20
CA CYS A 89 4.48 1.05 17.72
C CYS A 89 2.97 1.28 17.53
N GLU A 90 2.46 2.34 18.16
CA GLU A 90 1.09 2.79 17.94
C GLU A 90 0.89 3.24 16.48
N SER A 91 -0.34 3.15 16.01
CA SER A 91 -0.70 3.44 14.63
C SER A 91 -2.05 4.16 14.58
N VAL A 92 -2.33 4.75 13.43
CA VAL A 92 -3.60 5.42 13.16
C VAL A 92 -4.10 5.02 11.80
N VAL A 93 -5.41 4.73 11.74
CA VAL A 93 -6.12 4.61 10.48
C VAL A 93 -6.59 5.99 10.06
N HIS A 94 -6.08 6.48 8.94
CA HIS A 94 -6.47 7.75 8.34
C HIS A 94 -7.42 7.49 7.18
N LYS A 95 -8.42 8.37 7.06
CA LYS A 95 -9.26 8.48 5.86
C LYS A 95 -9.32 9.95 5.46
N GLU A 96 -8.79 10.27 4.29
CA GLU A 96 -8.64 11.65 3.81
C GLU A 96 -8.86 11.76 2.29
N GLY A 97 -8.84 12.98 1.76
CA GLY A 97 -9.05 13.21 0.32
C GLY A 97 -7.87 12.71 -0.52
N LEU A 98 -8.16 11.87 -1.52
CA LEU A 98 -7.17 11.32 -2.45
C LEU A 98 -6.36 12.43 -3.12
N TYR A 99 -7.03 13.47 -3.64
CA TYR A 99 -6.33 14.59 -4.26
C TYR A 99 -5.40 15.31 -3.28
N SER A 100 -5.82 15.55 -2.04
CA SER A 100 -4.96 16.17 -1.01
C SER A 100 -3.69 15.34 -0.78
N MET A 101 -3.84 14.02 -0.68
CA MET A 101 -2.72 13.11 -0.51
C MET A 101 -1.76 13.11 -1.71
N MET A 102 -2.28 13.15 -2.95
CA MET A 102 -1.46 13.24 -4.17
C MET A 102 -0.71 14.57 -4.32
N HIS A 103 -1.19 15.66 -3.70
CA HIS A 103 -0.47 16.94 -3.71
C HIS A 103 0.70 16.96 -2.72
N THR A 104 0.61 16.19 -1.64
CA THR A 104 1.62 16.17 -0.57
C THR A 104 2.63 15.04 -0.71
N ARG A 105 2.25 13.95 -1.39
CA ARG A 105 3.07 12.75 -1.57
C ARG A 105 3.25 12.42 -3.03
N LYS A 106 4.47 12.02 -3.40
CA LYS A 106 4.78 11.58 -4.75
C LYS A 106 4.12 10.21 -5.01
N LEU A 107 3.10 10.19 -5.87
CA LEU A 107 2.51 8.95 -6.36
C LEU A 107 3.52 8.21 -7.26
N LEU A 108 3.65 6.90 -7.05
CA LEU A 108 4.52 6.02 -7.83
C LEU A 108 3.71 5.15 -8.79
N ARG A 109 2.63 4.53 -8.30
CA ARG A 109 1.80 3.59 -9.05
C ARG A 109 0.37 3.58 -8.51
N VAL A 110 -0.56 3.17 -9.38
CA VAL A 110 -1.91 2.75 -8.99
C VAL A 110 -2.10 1.32 -9.45
N LEU A 111 -2.56 0.45 -8.55
CA LEU A 111 -2.81 -0.95 -8.84
C LEU A 111 -4.28 -1.29 -8.64
N ARG A 112 -4.86 -2.03 -9.58
CA ARG A 112 -6.21 -2.56 -9.48
C ARG A 112 -6.18 -4.06 -9.33
N LYS A 113 -6.93 -4.59 -8.37
CA LYS A 113 -7.08 -6.04 -8.20
C LYS A 113 -7.81 -6.63 -9.41
N ARG A 114 -7.25 -7.69 -10.01
CA ARG A 114 -7.75 -8.27 -11.27
C ARG A 114 -9.16 -8.86 -11.16
N ASP A 115 -9.45 -9.59 -10.08
CA ASP A 115 -10.79 -10.18 -9.90
C ASP A 115 -11.82 -9.18 -9.35
N GLY A 116 -11.48 -7.89 -9.33
CA GLY A 116 -12.32 -6.84 -8.77
C GLY A 116 -12.47 -6.90 -7.25
N ILE A 117 -13.31 -5.98 -6.76
CA ILE A 117 -13.67 -5.81 -5.35
C ILE A 117 -15.18 -5.57 -5.28
N ASP A 118 -15.87 -6.25 -4.36
CA ASP A 118 -17.25 -5.93 -4.02
C ASP A 118 -17.28 -4.61 -3.21
N PRO A 119 -17.90 -3.54 -3.73
CA PRO A 119 -17.92 -2.25 -3.04
C PRO A 119 -18.59 -2.29 -1.66
N LYS A 120 -19.58 -3.16 -1.45
CA LYS A 120 -20.27 -3.28 -0.14
C LYS A 120 -19.37 -3.94 0.89
N VAL A 121 -18.64 -4.97 0.49
CA VAL A 121 -17.67 -5.64 1.35
C VAL A 121 -16.52 -4.70 1.70
N LEU A 122 -16.02 -3.93 0.71
CA LEU A 122 -15.01 -2.92 0.96
C LEU A 122 -15.52 -1.84 1.92
N ASP A 123 -16.71 -1.29 1.70
CA ASP A 123 -17.30 -0.27 2.57
C ASP A 123 -17.47 -0.77 4.01
N GLN A 124 -17.92 -2.02 4.18
CA GLN A 124 -18.00 -2.64 5.51
C GLN A 124 -16.62 -2.78 6.19
N ARG A 125 -15.59 -3.18 5.45
CA ARG A 125 -14.22 -3.28 5.98
C ARG A 125 -13.62 -1.92 6.31
N VAL A 126 -13.85 -0.93 5.46
CA VAL A 126 -13.46 0.49 5.69
C VAL A 126 -14.13 1.01 6.96
N HIS A 127 -15.44 0.81 7.09
CA HIS A 127 -16.20 1.19 8.27
C HIS A 127 -15.67 0.50 9.52
N THR A 128 -15.38 -0.79 9.44
CA THR A 128 -14.81 -1.56 10.55
C THR A 128 -13.43 -1.03 10.94
N ALA A 129 -12.54 -0.80 9.97
CA ALA A 129 -11.19 -0.30 10.21
C ALA A 129 -11.18 1.09 10.88
N MET A 130 -12.11 1.98 10.50
CA MET A 130 -12.23 3.32 11.10
C MET A 130 -12.76 3.32 12.54
N ASN A 131 -13.53 2.30 12.92
CA ASN A 131 -14.20 2.25 14.23
C ASN A 131 -13.61 1.20 15.19
N SER A 132 -12.57 0.49 14.76
CA SER A 132 -11.86 -0.49 15.58
C SER A 132 -10.58 0.10 16.13
N VAL A 133 -10.01 -0.54 17.15
CA VAL A 133 -8.66 -0.21 17.61
C VAL A 133 -7.67 -0.53 16.46
N PRO A 134 -6.85 0.44 16.02
CA PRO A 134 -5.88 0.21 14.95
C PRO A 134 -4.88 -0.90 15.31
N PRO A 135 -4.44 -1.72 14.34
CA PRO A 135 -3.39 -2.72 14.56
C PRO A 135 -2.07 -2.01 14.87
N ARG A 136 -1.27 -2.53 15.81
CA ARG A 136 0.05 -1.95 16.06
C ARG A 136 0.91 -1.99 14.79
N TYR A 137 1.64 -0.92 14.53
CA TYR A 137 2.48 -0.80 13.36
C TYR A 137 3.82 -1.51 13.57
N HIS A 138 4.22 -2.32 12.60
CA HIS A 138 5.55 -2.91 12.49
C HIS A 138 6.01 -2.78 11.04
N PRO A 139 7.22 -2.23 10.76
CA PRO A 139 7.64 -1.93 9.39
C PRO A 139 7.65 -3.12 8.44
N ILE A 140 7.77 -4.35 8.96
CA ILE A 140 7.87 -5.57 8.15
C ILE A 140 6.56 -6.35 8.13
N SER A 141 5.93 -6.58 9.28
CA SER A 141 4.86 -7.58 9.45
C SER A 141 3.46 -7.01 9.71
N SER A 142 3.35 -5.69 9.96
CA SER A 142 2.07 -5.04 10.24
C SER A 142 2.14 -3.57 9.86
N ASN A 143 2.14 -3.29 8.57
CA ASN A 143 2.31 -1.93 8.03
C ASN A 143 1.16 -1.52 7.10
N CYS A 144 1.30 -0.39 6.41
CA CYS A 144 0.32 0.13 5.47
C CYS A 144 -0.03 -0.85 4.34
N VAL A 145 0.91 -1.69 3.90
CA VAL A 145 0.68 -2.71 2.88
C VAL A 145 -0.22 -3.82 3.40
N HIS A 146 0.08 -4.36 4.58
CA HIS A 146 -0.72 -5.43 5.21
C HIS A 146 -2.15 -4.95 5.47
N PHE A 147 -2.27 -3.72 5.99
CA PHE A 147 -3.56 -3.07 6.18
C PHE A 147 -4.35 -2.95 4.87
N ALA A 148 -3.71 -2.47 3.80
CA ALA A 148 -4.36 -2.34 2.50
C ALA A 148 -4.81 -3.69 1.94
N LEU A 149 -3.97 -4.72 2.01
CA LEU A 149 -4.31 -6.07 1.56
C LEU A 149 -5.46 -6.69 2.36
N ASN A 150 -5.50 -6.47 3.67
CA ASN A 150 -6.60 -6.91 4.52
C ASN A 150 -7.93 -6.26 4.11
N LEU A 151 -7.94 -4.96 3.79
CA LEU A 151 -9.13 -4.29 3.25
C LEU A 151 -9.60 -4.94 1.94
N LEU A 152 -8.67 -5.39 1.09
CA LEU A 152 -8.99 -6.11 -0.15
C LEU A 152 -9.35 -7.60 0.06
N GLY A 153 -9.24 -8.12 1.29
CA GLY A 153 -9.55 -9.52 1.62
C GLY A 153 -8.48 -10.48 1.12
N MET A 154 -7.23 -10.04 1.18
CA MET A 154 -6.04 -10.79 0.81
C MET A 154 -5.19 -11.08 2.05
N ASP A 155 -5.83 -11.17 3.21
CA ASP A 155 -5.26 -11.38 4.53
C ASP A 155 -4.41 -12.66 4.61
N SER A 156 -4.84 -13.76 3.98
CA SER A 156 -4.03 -14.99 3.91
C SER A 156 -2.72 -14.81 3.14
N MET A 157 -2.68 -13.88 2.19
CA MET A 157 -1.51 -13.58 1.36
C MET A 157 -0.60 -12.52 2.01
N SER A 158 -1.12 -11.78 2.99
CA SER A 158 -0.33 -10.85 3.79
C SER A 158 0.63 -11.56 4.74
N VAL A 159 0.27 -12.79 5.16
CA VAL A 159 1.10 -13.63 6.04
C VAL A 159 2.30 -14.23 5.31
N ASP A 160 2.22 -14.44 3.98
CA ASP A 160 3.35 -14.97 3.18
C ASP A 160 4.42 -13.91 2.86
N LEU A 161 4.13 -12.63 3.14
CA LEU A 161 5.13 -11.55 3.10
C LEU A 161 5.98 -11.49 4.39
N ASP A 162 5.58 -12.21 5.43
CA ASP A 162 6.46 -12.50 6.56
C ASP A 162 7.52 -13.50 6.10
N PHE A 163 8.74 -13.02 5.84
CA PHE A 163 9.93 -13.83 5.59
C PHE A 163 10.37 -14.64 6.84
N THR A 164 9.48 -15.42 7.44
CA THR A 164 9.75 -16.33 8.57
C THR A 164 9.13 -17.72 8.40
N ARG A 165 8.98 -18.20 7.16
CA ARG A 165 8.84 -19.64 6.93
C ARG A 165 10.05 -20.16 6.15
N ASN A 166 10.92 -20.84 6.91
CA ASN A 166 12.10 -21.60 6.50
C ASN A 166 11.94 -22.37 5.18
#